data_AF-A0A4R6QPQ5-F1
#
_entry.id   AF-A0A4R6QPQ5-F1
#
_cell.length_a   1.000
_cell.length_b   1.000
_cell.length_c   1.000
_cell.angle_alpha   90.00
_cell.angle_beta   90.00
_cell.angle_gamma   90.00
#
_symmetry.space_group_name_H-M   'P 1'
#
loop_
_entity.id
_entity.type
_entity.pdbx_description
1 polymer ?
#
loop_
_entity_poly.entity_id
_entity_poly.type
_entity_poly.pdbx_seq_one_letter_code
_entity_poly.pdbx_strand_id
1 'polypeptide(L)'
;MLLTKVRQLAYVPTAAQGESPSSWITRAALSQGVRIRAFTNFLGWKFAYDWDQDILFTRAFGHEVATMPELVGLSEATNLISALLVARAFRGSHLLYRSSGAGRSAPFSRYCVECLEEAVSPFFRVQWRFQNWRYCPKHECLLEDACPSCGIPPCLPISMMCAKRQGGILRSLKHCGKCGLLLTKLAPVTLQQARLAGISDADLATMQRVQAHIEEISHSGSSDADLPHRMSARKPEVFVESFSMPSTIIDATQARRRLGLLPPVAMPAVYPYPVADR
;
A
#
# COMPACT_ATOMS: atom_id res chain seq x y z
N MET A 1 -3.30 -23.35 13.09
CA MET A 1 -1.94 -23.78 12.65
C MET A 1 -0.99 -22.60 12.43
N LEU A 2 -1.42 -21.51 11.76
CA LEU A 2 -0.55 -20.34 11.53
C LEU A 2 -0.04 -19.72 12.84
N LEU A 3 -0.92 -19.50 13.81
CA LEU A 3 -0.58 -18.97 15.15
C LEU A 3 0.58 -19.75 15.82
N THR A 4 0.64 -21.07 15.65
CA THR A 4 1.73 -21.93 16.13
C THR A 4 3.07 -21.62 15.46
N LYS A 5 3.06 -21.19 14.19
CA LYS A 5 4.26 -20.78 13.44
C LYS A 5 4.67 -19.34 13.71
N VAL A 6 3.72 -18.41 13.85
CA VAL A 6 4.02 -17.02 14.20
C VAL A 6 4.70 -16.96 15.57
N ARG A 7 4.27 -17.80 16.53
CA ARG A 7 4.93 -17.98 17.83
C ARG A 7 6.30 -18.68 17.80
N GLN A 8 6.77 -19.16 16.64
CA GLN A 8 8.15 -19.68 16.46
C GLN A 8 9.10 -18.61 15.89
N LEU A 9 8.58 -17.45 15.48
CA LEU A 9 9.37 -16.35 14.96
C LEU A 9 9.93 -15.51 16.12
N ALA A 10 11.20 -15.09 16.01
CA ALA A 10 11.84 -14.23 17.01
C ALA A 10 11.64 -12.76 16.66
N TYR A 11 11.32 -11.90 17.65
CA TYR A 11 11.17 -10.45 17.46
C TYR A 11 10.24 -10.08 16.28
N VAL A 12 9.04 -10.67 16.25
CA VAL A 12 8.00 -10.31 15.29
C VAL A 12 7.60 -8.84 15.51
N PRO A 13 7.63 -7.99 14.47
CA PRO A 13 7.16 -6.62 14.61
C PRO A 13 5.64 -6.61 14.75
N THR A 14 5.14 -5.92 15.77
CA THR A 14 3.70 -5.63 15.89
C THR A 14 3.22 -4.88 14.64
N ALA A 15 2.09 -5.32 14.09
CA ALA A 15 1.39 -4.62 13.03
C ALA A 15 0.92 -3.25 13.51
N ALA A 16 1.15 -2.21 12.70
CA ALA A 16 0.65 -0.88 13.00
C ALA A 16 -0.80 -0.72 12.53
N GLN A 17 -1.57 0.17 13.16
CA GLN A 17 -2.97 0.41 12.78
C GLN A 17 -3.08 0.91 11.33
N GLY A 18 -3.88 0.19 10.54
CA GLY A 18 -4.10 0.48 9.12
C GLY A 18 -2.92 0.08 8.23
N GLU A 19 -1.98 -0.73 8.73
CA GLU A 19 -0.89 -1.29 7.94
C GLU A 19 -1.40 -2.32 6.91
N SER A 20 -0.85 -2.27 5.69
CA SER A 20 -1.12 -3.28 4.66
C SER A 20 -0.45 -4.63 5.02
N PRO A 21 -1.09 -5.78 4.77
CA PRO A 21 -0.44 -7.08 4.97
C PRO A 21 0.94 -7.18 4.30
N SER A 22 1.08 -6.68 3.06
CA SER A 22 2.36 -6.66 2.33
C SER A 22 3.46 -5.79 2.99
N SER A 23 3.09 -4.75 3.74
CA SER A 23 4.03 -3.99 4.60
C SER A 23 4.49 -4.82 5.78
N TRP A 24 3.55 -5.42 6.51
CA TRP A 24 3.87 -6.24 7.68
C TRP A 24 4.71 -7.46 7.30
N ILE A 25 4.37 -8.16 6.21
CA ILE A 25 5.15 -9.28 5.67
C ILE A 25 6.59 -8.86 5.35
N THR A 26 6.79 -7.63 4.84
CA THR A 26 8.12 -7.08 4.57
C THR A 26 8.91 -6.83 5.87
N ARG A 27 8.29 -6.22 6.89
CA ARG A 27 8.92 -5.97 8.19
C ARG A 27 9.22 -7.27 8.94
N ALA A 28 8.31 -8.24 8.93
CA ALA A 28 8.45 -9.51 9.64
C ALA A 28 9.51 -10.42 8.99
N ALA A 29 9.55 -10.53 7.66
CA ALA A 29 10.63 -11.25 6.97
C ALA A 29 12.01 -10.63 7.25
N LEU A 30 12.08 -9.28 7.32
CA LEU A 30 13.29 -8.56 7.67
C LEU A 30 13.74 -8.83 9.12
N SER A 31 12.82 -8.89 10.09
CA SER A 31 13.19 -9.18 11.49
C SER A 31 13.69 -10.62 11.70
N GLN A 32 13.26 -11.57 10.85
CA GLN A 32 13.84 -12.92 10.82
C GLN A 32 15.17 -13.01 10.06
N GLY A 33 15.62 -11.93 9.40
CA GLY A 33 16.81 -11.95 8.55
C GLY A 33 16.68 -12.85 7.31
N VAL A 34 15.47 -12.98 6.72
CA VAL A 34 15.23 -13.82 5.54
C VAL A 34 14.57 -13.07 4.38
N ARG A 35 14.73 -13.59 3.15
CA ARG A 35 13.99 -13.12 1.97
C ARG A 35 12.51 -13.46 2.07
N ILE A 36 11.64 -12.65 1.46
CA ILE A 36 10.18 -12.87 1.42
C ILE A 36 9.81 -14.33 1.08
N ARG A 37 10.34 -14.89 -0.03
CA ARG A 37 10.05 -16.27 -0.47
C ARG A 37 10.34 -17.32 0.62
N ALA A 38 11.32 -17.11 1.48
CA ALA A 38 11.63 -18.03 2.59
C ALA A 38 10.66 -17.83 3.77
N PHE A 39 10.35 -16.58 4.13
CA PHE A 39 9.36 -16.25 5.17
C PHE A 39 7.96 -16.78 4.84
N THR A 40 7.49 -16.56 3.60
CA THR A 40 6.19 -17.03 3.14
C THR A 40 6.15 -18.56 3.09
N ASN A 41 7.21 -19.21 2.57
CA ASN A 41 7.33 -20.67 2.59
C ASN A 41 7.28 -21.25 4.01
N PHE A 42 7.99 -20.65 4.97
CA PHE A 42 7.97 -21.09 6.38
C PHE A 42 6.54 -21.05 6.94
N LEU A 43 5.83 -19.94 6.77
CA LEU A 43 4.43 -19.81 7.21
C LEU A 43 3.48 -20.76 6.44
N GLY A 44 3.86 -21.20 5.24
CA GLY A 44 3.13 -22.13 4.38
C GLY A 44 2.39 -21.45 3.22
N TRP A 45 2.68 -20.17 3.00
CA TRP A 45 2.03 -19.30 2.03
C TRP A 45 2.71 -19.41 0.67
N LYS A 46 2.02 -20.05 -0.28
CA LYS A 46 2.46 -20.18 -1.69
C LYS A 46 1.83 -19.08 -2.55
N PHE A 47 2.41 -17.89 -2.53
CA PHE A 47 2.01 -16.83 -3.46
C PHE A 47 2.60 -17.11 -4.86
N ALA A 48 1.74 -17.17 -5.88
CA ALA A 48 2.16 -17.46 -7.26
C ALA A 48 2.62 -16.19 -8.01
N TYR A 49 2.07 -15.03 -7.65
CA TYR A 49 2.40 -13.72 -8.19
C TYR A 49 2.34 -12.68 -7.08
N ASP A 50 3.09 -11.59 -7.23
CA ASP A 50 2.98 -10.45 -6.31
C ASP A 50 1.55 -9.91 -6.25
N TRP A 51 0.78 -9.97 -7.37
CA TRP A 51 -0.49 -9.24 -7.49
C TRP A 51 -1.79 -9.84 -6.93
N ASP A 52 -1.65 -10.69 -5.91
CA ASP A 52 -2.74 -11.17 -5.04
C ASP A 52 -2.42 -11.18 -3.52
N GLN A 53 -1.23 -10.75 -3.05
CA GLN A 53 -0.76 -11.07 -1.69
C GLN A 53 -1.63 -10.49 -0.54
N ASP A 54 -2.00 -9.20 -0.58
CA ASP A 54 -2.91 -8.60 0.42
C ASP A 54 -4.28 -9.33 0.46
N ILE A 55 -4.81 -9.69 -0.72
CA ILE A 55 -6.12 -10.37 -0.89
C ILE A 55 -6.06 -11.82 -0.40
N LEU A 56 -4.99 -12.55 -0.70
CA LEU A 56 -4.79 -13.93 -0.25
C LEU A 56 -4.53 -14.01 1.26
N PHE A 57 -3.78 -13.06 1.81
CA PHE A 57 -3.61 -12.93 3.26
C PHE A 57 -4.97 -12.70 3.94
N THR A 58 -5.76 -11.73 3.47
CA THR A 58 -7.10 -11.46 4.02
C THR A 58 -8.03 -12.65 3.89
N ARG A 59 -8.08 -13.33 2.74
CA ARG A 59 -8.92 -14.52 2.53
C ARG A 59 -8.54 -15.71 3.42
N ALA A 60 -7.25 -15.86 3.75
CA ALA A 60 -6.79 -16.98 4.56
C ALA A 60 -6.79 -16.68 6.07
N PHE A 61 -6.60 -15.42 6.48
CA PHE A 61 -6.33 -15.06 7.88
C PHE A 61 -7.12 -13.86 8.41
N GLY A 62 -8.01 -13.25 7.63
CA GLY A 62 -8.75 -12.02 8.02
C GLY A 62 -9.59 -12.16 9.28
N HIS A 63 -10.08 -13.35 9.60
CA HIS A 63 -10.76 -13.65 10.87
C HIS A 63 -9.79 -14.02 12.01
N GLU A 64 -8.57 -14.47 11.70
CA GLU A 64 -7.57 -14.84 12.72
C GLU A 64 -6.80 -13.61 13.26
N VAL A 65 -6.53 -12.58 12.44
CA VAL A 65 -5.66 -11.44 12.85
C VAL A 65 -6.14 -10.69 14.09
N ALA A 66 -7.46 -10.57 14.30
CA ALA A 66 -8.03 -9.92 15.48
C ALA A 66 -7.75 -10.68 16.80
N THR A 67 -7.36 -11.96 16.71
CA THR A 67 -7.04 -12.82 17.87
C THR A 67 -5.55 -12.87 18.22
N MET A 68 -4.69 -12.22 17.43
CA MET A 68 -3.23 -12.25 17.58
C MET A 68 -2.69 -10.85 17.93
N PRO A 69 -2.13 -10.63 19.13
CA PRO A 69 -1.60 -9.33 19.55
C PRO A 69 -0.55 -8.74 18.59
N GLU A 70 0.20 -9.58 17.90
CA GLU A 70 1.22 -9.19 16.93
C GLU A 70 0.61 -8.69 15.60
N LEU A 71 -0.64 -9.09 15.29
CA LEU A 71 -1.32 -8.86 14.01
C LEU A 71 -2.58 -7.98 14.10
N VAL A 72 -3.08 -7.67 15.29
CA VAL A 72 -4.36 -6.94 15.48
C VAL A 72 -4.41 -5.58 14.77
N GLY A 73 -3.26 -4.91 14.56
CA GLY A 73 -3.18 -3.69 13.75
C GLY A 73 -3.58 -3.85 12.28
N LEU A 74 -3.54 -5.08 11.75
CA LEU A 74 -4.00 -5.43 10.40
C LEU A 74 -5.53 -5.55 10.29
N SER A 75 -6.28 -5.57 11.39
CA SER A 75 -7.74 -5.80 11.36
C SER A 75 -8.47 -4.79 10.46
N GLU A 76 -8.14 -3.50 10.56
CA GLU A 76 -8.64 -2.43 9.68
C GLU A 76 -8.42 -2.77 8.19
N ALA A 77 -7.21 -3.25 7.86
CA ALA A 77 -6.84 -3.61 6.50
C ALA A 77 -7.56 -4.88 6.00
N THR A 78 -7.65 -5.91 6.84
CA THR A 78 -8.38 -7.13 6.48
C THR A 78 -9.88 -6.90 6.37
N ASN A 79 -10.46 -6.00 7.16
CA ASN A 79 -11.86 -5.57 7.05
C ASN A 79 -12.11 -4.89 5.70
N LEU A 80 -11.34 -3.85 5.39
CA LEU A 80 -11.45 -3.10 4.14
C LEU A 80 -11.31 -4.02 2.92
N ILE A 81 -10.28 -4.87 2.90
CA ILE A 81 -10.06 -5.83 1.82
C ILE A 81 -11.22 -6.85 1.74
N SER A 82 -11.75 -7.31 2.88
CA SER A 82 -12.88 -8.25 2.89
C SER A 82 -14.15 -7.63 2.31
N ALA A 83 -14.51 -6.41 2.73
CA ALA A 83 -15.68 -5.70 2.21
C ALA A 83 -15.58 -5.47 0.70
N LEU A 84 -14.42 -5.04 0.20
CA LEU A 84 -14.15 -4.86 -1.23
C LEU A 84 -14.27 -6.17 -2.04
N LEU A 85 -13.96 -7.32 -1.43
CA LEU A 85 -14.13 -8.65 -2.04
C LEU A 85 -15.60 -9.12 -1.98
N VAL A 86 -16.31 -8.87 -0.88
CA VAL A 86 -17.73 -9.24 -0.66
C VAL A 86 -18.67 -8.44 -1.57
N ALA A 87 -18.38 -7.17 -1.83
CA ALA A 87 -19.13 -6.29 -2.74
C ALA A 87 -19.21 -6.78 -4.20
N ARG A 88 -18.54 -7.89 -4.55
CA ARG A 88 -18.42 -8.46 -5.92
C ARG A 88 -17.88 -7.47 -6.96
N ALA A 89 -17.21 -6.40 -6.54
CA ALA A 89 -16.60 -5.38 -7.40
C ALA A 89 -15.42 -5.92 -8.23
N PHE A 90 -15.76 -6.59 -9.34
CA PHE A 90 -14.91 -6.94 -10.50
C PHE A 90 -13.41 -7.16 -10.20
N ARG A 91 -13.10 -8.33 -9.61
CA ARG A 91 -11.73 -8.81 -9.28
C ARG A 91 -10.92 -7.90 -8.35
N GLY A 92 -11.48 -6.81 -7.80
CA GLY A 92 -10.83 -5.82 -6.93
C GLY A 92 -9.69 -5.01 -7.58
N SER A 93 -9.11 -5.50 -8.67
CA SER A 93 -7.81 -5.09 -9.20
C SER A 93 -7.81 -3.79 -10.00
N HIS A 94 -8.97 -3.17 -10.17
CA HIS A 94 -9.17 -1.89 -10.86
C HIS A 94 -9.21 -0.70 -9.88
N LEU A 95 -9.58 -0.94 -8.61
CA LEU A 95 -9.56 0.08 -7.55
C LEU A 95 -8.14 0.34 -7.01
N LEU A 96 -7.20 -0.56 -7.30
CA LEU A 96 -5.83 -0.55 -6.78
C LEU A 96 -4.89 0.21 -7.73
N TYR A 97 -3.98 1.04 -7.18
CA TYR A 97 -3.13 1.93 -7.97
C TYR A 97 -2.19 1.15 -8.90
N ARG A 98 -2.36 1.32 -10.22
CA ARG A 98 -1.52 0.69 -11.26
C ARG A 98 -0.78 1.76 -12.04
N SER A 99 0.54 1.67 -12.08
CA SER A 99 1.37 2.59 -12.87
C SER A 99 1.23 2.29 -14.35
N SER A 100 0.98 3.32 -15.16
CA SER A 100 0.91 3.22 -16.61
C SER A 100 2.27 2.85 -17.21
N GLY A 101 2.26 2.00 -18.24
CA GLY A 101 3.46 1.48 -18.90
C GLY A 101 3.97 0.12 -18.39
N ALA A 102 3.56 -0.32 -17.19
CA ALA A 102 3.92 -1.65 -16.67
C ALA A 102 2.87 -2.71 -17.09
N GLY A 103 3.16 -3.47 -18.15
CA GLY A 103 2.25 -4.50 -18.70
C GLY A 103 1.89 -5.59 -17.68
N ARG A 104 0.58 -5.80 -17.43
CA ARG A 104 0.02 -6.73 -16.41
C ARG A 104 0.75 -6.69 -15.05
N SER A 105 1.11 -5.49 -14.60
CA SER A 105 1.95 -5.27 -13.41
C SER A 105 1.42 -5.86 -12.09
N ALA A 106 2.38 -6.10 -11.18
CA ALA A 106 2.21 -6.08 -9.72
C ALA A 106 1.44 -4.82 -9.21
N PRO A 107 0.77 -4.70 -8.00
CA PRO A 107 -0.09 -3.36 -7.90
C PRO A 107 1.18 -2.34 -7.68
N PHE A 108 1.00 -1.01 -7.56
CA PHE A 108 1.93 -0.20 -6.74
C PHE A 108 1.27 0.45 -5.51
N SER A 109 2.09 0.90 -4.55
CA SER A 109 1.65 1.64 -3.36
C SER A 109 2.18 3.06 -3.43
N ARG A 110 1.32 4.06 -3.18
CA ARG A 110 1.80 5.43 -2.91
C ARG A 110 2.34 5.53 -1.48
N TYR A 111 2.93 6.66 -1.12
CA TYR A 111 3.39 6.93 0.25
C TYR A 111 3.30 8.40 0.63
N CYS A 112 3.11 8.68 1.93
CA CYS A 112 3.34 10.03 2.47
C CYS A 112 4.78 10.11 2.99
N VAL A 113 5.51 11.17 2.62
CA VAL A 113 6.88 11.43 3.10
C VAL A 113 6.89 11.53 4.62
N GLU A 114 6.07 12.42 5.18
CA GLU A 114 6.06 12.70 6.62
C GLU A 114 5.62 11.48 7.46
N CYS A 115 4.57 10.75 7.03
CA CYS A 115 4.17 9.49 7.70
C CYS A 115 5.27 8.44 7.71
N LEU A 116 6.13 8.38 6.68
CA LEU A 116 7.29 7.49 6.70
C LEU A 116 8.38 8.06 7.59
N GLU A 117 8.62 9.38 7.58
CA GLU A 117 9.72 10.03 8.30
C GLU A 117 9.54 10.03 9.82
N GLU A 118 8.35 10.38 10.31
CA GLU A 118 7.96 10.33 11.73
C GLU A 118 8.01 8.91 12.33
N ALA A 119 7.85 7.87 11.51
CA ALA A 119 7.66 6.51 11.99
C ALA A 119 8.99 5.87 12.43
N VAL A 120 9.10 5.59 13.73
CA VAL A 120 10.21 4.81 14.34
C VAL A 120 10.34 3.43 13.68
N SER A 121 9.22 2.80 13.33
CA SER A 121 9.16 1.61 12.48
C SER A 121 8.28 1.91 11.25
N PRO A 122 8.86 2.39 10.13
CA PRO A 122 8.12 2.79 8.94
C PRO A 122 7.30 1.64 8.35
N PHE A 123 6.07 1.96 7.92
CA PHE A 123 5.12 1.01 7.33
C PHE A 123 4.30 1.66 6.21
N PHE A 124 3.73 0.84 5.32
CA PHE A 124 2.82 1.30 4.27
C PHE A 124 1.37 0.98 4.63
N ARG A 125 0.52 2.00 4.61
CA ARG A 125 -0.91 1.86 4.93
C ARG A 125 -1.66 1.09 3.84
N VAL A 126 -2.68 0.32 4.24
CA VAL A 126 -3.67 -0.27 3.33
C VAL A 126 -4.38 0.80 2.50
N GLN A 127 -4.54 2.00 3.06
CA GLN A 127 -5.18 3.13 2.40
C GLN A 127 -4.43 3.58 1.13
N TRP A 128 -3.09 3.59 1.15
CA TRP A 128 -2.24 4.06 0.04
C TRP A 128 -2.16 3.11 -1.17
N ARG A 129 -2.93 2.02 -1.11
CA ARG A 129 -3.02 0.94 -2.09
C ARG A 129 -4.01 1.24 -3.21
N PHE A 130 -4.96 2.15 -2.97
CA PHE A 130 -6.06 2.47 -3.87
C PHE A 130 -5.69 3.60 -4.84
N GLN A 131 -6.13 3.48 -6.10
CA GLN A 131 -5.89 4.49 -7.14
C GLN A 131 -6.40 5.87 -6.72
N ASN A 132 -7.48 5.90 -5.94
CA ASN A 132 -8.18 7.12 -5.54
C ASN A 132 -7.58 7.78 -4.29
N TRP A 133 -6.88 7.01 -3.45
CA TRP A 133 -6.24 7.55 -2.26
C TRP A 133 -4.95 8.30 -2.66
N ARG A 134 -5.10 9.59 -2.95
CA ARG A 134 -4.05 10.46 -3.52
C ARG A 134 -3.44 11.47 -2.56
N TYR A 135 -4.03 11.72 -1.40
CA TYR A 135 -3.48 12.66 -0.40
C TYR A 135 -3.42 12.04 1.02
N CYS A 136 -2.63 12.64 1.89
CA CYS A 136 -2.55 12.27 3.31
C CYS A 136 -3.42 13.24 4.14
N PRO A 137 -4.46 12.77 4.85
CA PRO A 137 -5.26 13.63 5.70
C PRO A 137 -4.51 14.09 6.97
N LYS A 138 -3.51 13.34 7.45
CA LYS A 138 -2.67 13.76 8.58
C LYS A 138 -1.74 14.93 8.25
N HIS A 139 -1.22 14.98 7.03
CA HIS A 139 -0.10 15.86 6.65
C HIS A 139 -0.42 16.84 5.52
N GLU A 140 -1.70 16.94 5.13
CA GLU A 140 -2.22 17.86 4.11
C GLU A 140 -1.33 17.96 2.85
N CYS A 141 -0.91 16.80 2.35
CA CYS A 141 -0.02 16.66 1.21
C CYS A 141 -0.50 15.59 0.23
N LEU A 142 -0.09 15.67 -1.04
CA LEU A 142 -0.24 14.55 -1.96
C LEU A 142 0.64 13.37 -1.52
N LEU A 143 0.22 12.16 -1.86
CA LEU A 143 1.04 10.97 -1.71
C LEU A 143 1.95 10.81 -2.92
N GLU A 144 3.24 10.60 -2.66
CA GLU A 144 4.23 10.30 -3.68
C GLU A 144 3.93 8.94 -4.33
N ASP A 145 3.89 8.95 -5.66
CA ASP A 145 3.56 7.80 -6.50
C ASP A 145 4.81 7.09 -7.07
N ALA A 146 5.98 7.73 -7.00
CA ALA A 146 7.25 7.22 -7.53
C ALA A 146 8.44 7.55 -6.62
N CYS A 147 9.50 6.74 -6.66
CA CYS A 147 10.76 7.10 -6.02
C CYS A 147 11.42 8.31 -6.73
N PRO A 148 11.84 9.37 -6.02
CA PRO A 148 12.32 10.62 -6.61
C PRO A 148 13.66 10.53 -7.36
N SER A 149 14.34 9.38 -7.35
CA SER A 149 15.63 9.19 -8.04
C SER A 149 15.59 8.20 -9.20
N CYS A 150 14.71 7.19 -9.18
CA CYS A 150 14.64 6.18 -10.23
C CYS A 150 13.27 6.11 -10.93
N GLY A 151 12.29 6.91 -10.49
CA GLY A 151 10.94 6.94 -11.06
C GLY A 151 10.11 5.68 -10.81
N ILE A 152 10.63 4.67 -10.09
CA ILE A 152 9.91 3.42 -9.84
C ILE A 152 9.02 3.57 -8.60
N PRO A 153 7.71 3.28 -8.69
CA PRO A 153 6.80 3.22 -7.55
C PRO A 153 7.15 2.10 -6.54
N PRO A 154 6.85 2.27 -5.24
CA PRO A 154 6.94 1.19 -4.26
C PRO A 154 6.05 -0.02 -4.62
N CYS A 155 6.69 -1.17 -4.85
CA CYS A 155 6.05 -2.48 -4.95
C CYS A 155 6.27 -3.24 -3.64
N LEU A 156 5.22 -3.89 -3.12
CA LEU A 156 5.23 -4.66 -1.88
C LEU A 156 4.53 -6.02 -2.07
N PRO A 157 4.88 -7.05 -1.28
CA PRO A 157 6.00 -7.08 -0.32
C PRO A 157 7.36 -7.11 -1.02
N ILE A 158 8.45 -6.88 -0.30
CA ILE A 158 9.78 -6.74 -0.93
C ILE A 158 10.94 -7.21 -0.04
N SER A 159 11.91 -7.90 -0.65
CA SER A 159 13.10 -8.34 0.06
C SER A 159 14.04 -7.16 0.37
N MET A 160 13.90 -6.57 1.56
CA MET A 160 14.82 -5.54 2.05
C MET A 160 16.23 -6.05 2.33
N MET A 161 16.44 -7.37 2.40
CA MET A 161 17.76 -7.99 2.34
C MET A 161 18.40 -7.78 0.95
N CYS A 162 19.36 -6.86 0.86
CA CYS A 162 20.14 -6.60 -0.35
C CYS A 162 21.58 -7.13 -0.21
N ALA A 163 21.84 -8.35 -0.66
CA ALA A 163 23.14 -9.02 -0.50
C ALA A 163 24.31 -8.44 -1.34
N LYS A 164 24.07 -7.46 -2.23
CA LYS A 164 25.07 -6.98 -3.20
C LYS A 164 25.00 -5.47 -3.50
N ARG A 165 25.49 -4.64 -2.58
CA ARG A 165 26.37 -3.46 -2.83
C ARG A 165 26.54 -2.62 -1.55
N GLN A 166 27.81 -2.44 -1.14
CA GLN A 166 28.31 -1.47 -0.15
C GLN A 166 27.69 -1.49 1.27
N GLY A 167 28.50 -1.83 2.28
CA GLY A 167 28.31 -1.38 3.66
C GLY A 167 27.25 -2.08 4.53
N GLY A 168 26.42 -2.99 3.99
CA GLY A 168 25.59 -3.89 4.82
C GLY A 168 24.48 -3.24 5.65
N ILE A 169 24.06 -2.01 5.33
CA ILE A 169 23.00 -1.29 6.06
C ILE A 169 21.64 -2.01 5.88
N LEU A 170 21.01 -2.38 7.01
CA LEU A 170 19.63 -2.87 7.04
C LEU A 170 18.66 -1.81 6.53
N ARG A 171 17.96 -2.11 5.43
CA ARG A 171 16.98 -1.19 4.83
C ARG A 171 15.62 -1.35 5.49
N SER A 172 15.09 -0.25 6.04
CA SER A 172 13.67 -0.14 6.43
C SER A 172 12.81 0.31 5.24
N LEU A 173 11.47 0.26 5.38
CA LEU A 173 10.51 0.73 4.38
C LEU A 173 10.61 2.23 4.01
N LYS A 174 11.45 3.03 4.71
CA LYS A 174 11.88 4.37 4.23
C LYS A 174 12.68 4.31 2.92
N HIS A 175 13.23 3.16 2.52
CA HIS A 175 14.15 3.04 1.39
C HIS A 175 13.47 2.50 0.12
N CYS A 176 13.83 3.04 -1.04
CA CYS A 176 13.38 2.54 -2.33
C CYS A 176 13.89 1.11 -2.58
N GLY A 177 12.98 0.19 -2.87
CA GLY A 177 13.30 -1.19 -3.20
C GLY A 177 14.28 -1.38 -4.36
N LYS A 178 14.28 -0.48 -5.37
CA LYS A 178 15.16 -0.57 -6.54
C LYS A 178 16.54 0.02 -6.30
N CYS A 179 16.61 1.31 -5.94
CA CYS A 179 17.89 2.04 -5.86
C CYS A 179 18.46 2.15 -4.43
N GLY A 180 17.66 1.89 -3.40
CA GLY A 180 18.07 2.02 -2.00
C GLY A 180 18.06 3.44 -1.44
N LEU A 181 17.70 4.46 -2.22
CA LEU A 181 17.59 5.83 -1.73
C LEU A 181 16.41 5.99 -0.77
N LEU A 182 16.55 6.86 0.24
CA LEU A 182 15.42 7.30 1.06
C LEU A 182 14.29 7.89 0.20
N LEU A 183 13.09 7.33 0.34
CA LEU A 183 11.85 7.80 -0.28
C LEU A 183 11.44 9.17 0.25
N THR A 184 11.83 9.47 1.49
CA THR A 184 11.57 10.72 2.22
C THR A 184 12.54 11.86 1.88
N LYS A 185 13.46 11.68 0.91
CA LYS A 185 14.49 12.68 0.57
C LYS A 185 13.94 14.00 0.01
N LEU A 186 12.73 14.02 -0.56
CA LEU A 186 12.09 15.26 -1.01
C LEU A 186 10.98 15.66 -0.05
N ALA A 187 10.92 16.95 0.31
CA ALA A 187 9.75 17.53 0.95
C ALA A 187 8.47 17.26 0.12
N PRO A 188 7.33 16.93 0.76
CA PRO A 188 6.11 16.52 0.07
C PRO A 188 5.46 17.67 -0.71
N VAL A 189 4.58 17.35 -1.67
CA VAL A 189 3.74 18.36 -2.33
C VAL A 189 2.56 18.70 -1.41
N THR A 190 2.54 19.89 -0.81
CA THR A 190 1.44 20.34 0.07
C THR A 190 0.14 20.54 -0.70
N LEU A 191 -1.03 20.55 -0.04
CA LEU A 191 -2.31 20.87 -0.68
C LEU A 191 -2.34 22.30 -1.28
N GLN A 192 -1.55 23.24 -0.75
CA GLN A 192 -1.38 24.57 -1.37
C GLN A 192 -0.62 24.48 -2.71
N GLN A 193 0.48 23.72 -2.74
CA GLN A 193 1.23 23.46 -3.97
C GLN A 193 0.40 22.64 -4.97
N ALA A 194 -0.41 21.70 -4.51
CA ALA A 194 -1.31 20.91 -5.34
C ALA A 194 -2.36 21.79 -6.05
N ARG A 195 -2.90 22.80 -5.37
CA ARG A 195 -3.78 23.82 -5.99
C ARG A 195 -3.05 24.62 -7.06
N LEU A 196 -1.83 25.09 -6.80
CA LEU A 196 -0.99 25.77 -7.79
C LEU A 196 -0.63 24.86 -8.99
N ALA A 197 -0.54 23.54 -8.78
CA ALA A 197 -0.38 22.56 -9.84
C ALA A 197 -1.69 22.24 -10.60
N GLY A 198 -2.82 22.87 -10.27
CA GLY A 198 -4.10 22.70 -10.95
C GLY A 198 -4.96 21.53 -10.44
N ILE A 199 -4.93 21.23 -9.14
CA ILE A 199 -5.99 20.49 -8.45
C ILE A 199 -7.01 21.50 -7.90
N SER A 200 -8.28 21.39 -8.30
CA SER A 200 -9.35 22.29 -7.82
C SER A 200 -9.85 21.89 -6.43
N ASP A 201 -10.57 22.81 -5.77
CA ASP A 201 -11.28 22.47 -4.52
C ASP A 201 -12.39 21.44 -4.74
N ALA A 202 -12.94 21.32 -5.95
CA ALA A 202 -13.87 20.24 -6.32
C ALA A 202 -13.17 18.87 -6.41
N ASP A 203 -11.94 18.82 -6.94
CA ASP A 203 -11.11 17.62 -6.93
C ASP A 203 -10.75 17.22 -5.50
N LEU A 204 -10.35 18.18 -4.65
CA LEU A 204 -10.03 17.96 -3.24
C LEU A 204 -11.24 17.46 -2.44
N ALA A 205 -12.40 18.11 -2.59
CA ALA A 205 -13.64 17.66 -1.97
C ALA A 205 -14.03 16.25 -2.44
N THR A 206 -13.73 15.88 -3.68
CA THR A 206 -13.98 14.53 -4.19
C THR A 206 -13.00 13.51 -3.61
N MET A 207 -11.72 13.85 -3.47
CA MET A 207 -10.76 13.00 -2.74
C MET A 207 -11.17 12.80 -1.28
N GLN A 208 -11.61 13.86 -0.59
CA GLN A 208 -12.11 13.81 0.79
C GLN A 208 -13.31 12.86 0.95
N ARG A 209 -14.32 12.95 0.06
CA ARG A 209 -15.48 12.04 0.08
C ARG A 209 -15.09 10.58 -0.10
N VAL A 210 -14.16 10.27 -0.99
CA VAL A 210 -13.67 8.90 -1.20
C VAL A 210 -12.91 8.38 0.03
N GLN A 211 -12.09 9.21 0.70
CA GLN A 211 -11.40 8.80 1.93
C GLN A 211 -12.38 8.48 3.06
N ALA A 212 -13.33 9.37 3.34
CA ALA A 212 -14.32 9.16 4.40
C ALA A 212 -15.15 7.86 4.19
N HIS A 213 -15.48 7.53 2.94
CA HIS A 213 -16.19 6.29 2.62
C HIS A 213 -15.30 5.04 2.77
N ILE A 214 -14.02 5.11 2.39
CA ILE A 214 -13.06 4.02 2.64
C ILE A 214 -12.84 3.82 4.15
N GLU A 215 -12.81 4.88 4.94
CA GLU A 215 -12.71 4.84 6.40
C GLU A 215 -13.99 4.26 7.03
N GLU A 216 -15.19 4.63 6.57
CA GLU A 216 -16.50 4.01 6.94
C GLU A 216 -16.45 2.48 6.75
N ILE A 217 -15.96 2.02 5.59
CA ILE A 217 -15.83 0.59 5.26
C ILE A 217 -14.76 -0.11 6.13
N SER A 218 -13.68 0.59 6.47
CA SER A 218 -12.58 0.03 7.29
C SER A 218 -12.99 -0.20 8.75
N HIS A 219 -13.79 0.70 9.32
CA HIS A 219 -14.22 0.68 10.72
C HIS A 219 -15.50 -0.13 10.97
N SER A 220 -16.32 -0.42 9.96
CA SER A 220 -17.60 -1.14 10.11
C SER A 220 -17.47 -2.66 10.26
N GLY A 221 -16.26 -3.22 10.26
CA GLY A 221 -16.00 -4.66 10.41
C GLY A 221 -15.60 -5.11 11.82
N SER A 222 -16.55 -5.54 12.66
CA SER A 222 -16.25 -6.46 13.78
C SER A 222 -17.44 -7.18 14.43
N SER A 223 -18.70 -6.77 14.21
CA SER A 223 -19.87 -7.33 14.91
C SER A 223 -20.79 -8.22 14.05
N ASP A 224 -21.10 -7.79 12.83
CA ASP A 224 -22.28 -8.31 12.12
C ASP A 224 -21.95 -9.57 11.30
N ALA A 225 -22.50 -10.71 11.72
CA ALA A 225 -22.71 -11.86 10.83
C ALA A 225 -23.59 -11.50 9.61
N ASP A 226 -24.39 -10.43 9.72
CA ASP A 226 -25.22 -9.85 8.67
C ASP A 226 -24.48 -8.96 7.66
N LEU A 227 -23.15 -8.78 7.76
CA LEU A 227 -22.36 -8.04 6.75
C LEU A 227 -22.68 -8.45 5.29
N PRO A 228 -22.83 -9.76 4.94
CA PRO A 228 -23.28 -10.17 3.62
C PRO A 228 -24.68 -9.66 3.25
N HIS A 229 -25.64 -9.66 4.18
CA HIS A 229 -27.01 -9.17 3.95
C HIS A 229 -27.05 -7.63 3.85
N ARG A 230 -26.31 -6.94 4.71
CA ARG A 230 -26.24 -5.48 4.78
C ARG A 230 -25.52 -4.89 3.56
N MET A 231 -24.49 -5.57 3.04
CA MET A 231 -23.87 -5.25 1.76
C MET A 231 -24.74 -5.68 0.57
N SER A 232 -25.47 -6.80 0.65
CA SER A 232 -26.45 -7.19 -0.38
C SER A 232 -27.60 -6.19 -0.58
N ALA A 233 -27.81 -5.26 0.37
CA ALA A 233 -28.80 -4.19 0.26
C ALA A 233 -28.29 -2.96 -0.52
N ARG A 234 -26.97 -2.71 -0.59
CA ARG A 234 -26.40 -1.68 -1.49
C ARG A 234 -26.05 -2.36 -2.82
N LYS A 235 -26.66 -1.92 -3.93
CA LYS A 235 -26.31 -2.43 -5.27
C LYS A 235 -24.81 -2.23 -5.57
N PRO A 236 -24.11 -3.21 -6.16
CA PRO A 236 -22.69 -3.09 -6.48
C PRO A 236 -22.33 -1.85 -7.32
N GLU A 237 -23.22 -1.42 -8.22
CA GLU A 237 -23.06 -0.18 -9.01
C GLU A 237 -22.79 1.05 -8.10
N VAL A 238 -23.62 1.26 -7.09
CA VAL A 238 -23.55 2.42 -6.18
C VAL A 238 -22.25 2.42 -5.36
N PHE A 239 -21.74 1.23 -5.04
CA PHE A 239 -20.46 1.04 -4.34
C PHE A 239 -19.24 1.24 -5.26
N VAL A 240 -19.37 1.06 -6.57
CA VAL A 240 -18.31 1.39 -7.53
C VAL A 240 -18.33 2.88 -7.86
N GLU A 241 -19.51 3.50 -7.96
CA GLU A 241 -19.68 4.94 -8.19
C GLU A 241 -19.12 5.79 -7.04
N SER A 242 -19.28 5.37 -5.77
CA SER A 242 -18.67 6.06 -4.62
C SER A 242 -17.13 5.97 -4.59
N PHE A 243 -16.54 5.07 -5.39
CA PHE A 243 -15.10 4.96 -5.65
C PHE A 243 -14.71 5.54 -7.03
N SER A 244 -15.61 6.19 -7.76
CA SER A 244 -15.27 6.84 -9.02
C SER A 244 -14.48 8.13 -8.76
N MET A 245 -13.42 8.36 -9.54
CA MET A 245 -12.66 9.61 -9.52
C MET A 245 -12.45 10.15 -10.93
N PRO A 246 -12.53 11.47 -11.13
CA PRO A 246 -12.14 12.10 -12.39
C PRO A 246 -10.72 11.69 -12.82
N SER A 247 -10.56 11.34 -14.09
CA SER A 247 -9.27 11.04 -14.71
C SER A 247 -8.34 12.25 -14.79
N THR A 248 -8.86 13.44 -14.50
CA THR A 248 -8.16 14.73 -14.44
C THR A 248 -7.28 14.91 -13.19
N ILE A 249 -7.52 14.16 -12.11
CA ILE A 249 -6.78 14.34 -10.86
C ILE A 249 -5.36 13.77 -10.98
N ILE A 250 -4.41 14.68 -10.96
CA ILE A 250 -2.97 14.42 -11.08
C ILE A 250 -2.37 13.77 -9.83
N ASP A 251 -1.36 12.92 -10.02
CA ASP A 251 -0.54 12.36 -8.95
C ASP A 251 0.61 13.31 -8.55
N ALA A 252 1.27 13.08 -7.40
CA ALA A 252 2.33 13.95 -6.89
C ALA A 252 3.48 14.17 -7.89
N THR A 253 3.94 13.12 -8.59
CA THR A 253 4.96 13.23 -9.66
C THR A 253 4.53 14.21 -10.76
N GLN A 254 3.25 14.20 -11.14
CA GLN A 254 2.71 15.11 -12.14
C GLN A 254 2.62 16.56 -11.61
N ALA A 255 2.19 16.73 -10.35
CA ALA A 255 2.16 18.02 -9.69
C ALA A 255 3.57 18.64 -9.59
N ARG A 256 4.58 17.86 -9.17
CA ARG A 256 5.98 18.30 -9.13
C ARG A 256 6.50 18.73 -10.51
N ARG A 257 6.11 18.05 -11.61
CA ARG A 257 6.47 18.48 -12.97
C ARG A 257 5.86 19.85 -13.33
N ARG A 258 4.57 20.06 -13.04
CA ARG A 258 3.89 21.36 -13.27
C ARG A 258 4.50 22.51 -12.48
N LEU A 259 5.04 22.22 -11.29
CA LEU A 259 5.68 23.20 -10.39
C LEU A 259 7.20 23.36 -10.60
N GLY A 260 7.82 22.60 -11.51
CA GLY A 260 9.29 22.60 -11.68
C GLY A 260 10.07 21.98 -10.50
N LEU A 261 9.41 21.24 -9.60
CA LEU A 261 9.97 20.69 -8.36
C LEU A 261 10.59 19.28 -8.50
N LEU A 262 10.64 18.72 -9.71
CA LEU A 262 11.41 17.51 -10.00
C LEU A 262 12.73 17.89 -10.68
N PRO A 263 13.87 17.32 -10.27
CA PRO A 263 15.09 17.41 -11.08
C PRO A 263 14.87 16.74 -12.44
N PRO A 264 15.70 17.02 -13.46
CA PRO A 264 15.64 16.32 -14.75
C PRO A 264 16.00 14.84 -14.58
N VAL A 265 14.99 14.00 -14.32
CA VAL A 265 15.14 12.55 -14.16
C VAL A 265 15.35 11.92 -15.54
N ALA A 266 16.48 11.22 -15.72
CA ALA A 266 16.70 10.38 -16.90
C ALA A 266 15.57 9.34 -17.02
N MET A 267 15.00 9.20 -18.22
CA MET A 267 13.86 8.29 -18.47
C MET A 267 14.09 6.89 -17.87
N PRO A 268 13.13 6.35 -17.09
CA PRO A 268 13.28 5.02 -16.52
C PRO A 268 13.30 3.98 -17.64
N ALA A 269 14.46 3.35 -17.84
CA ALA A 269 14.59 2.21 -18.73
C ALA A 269 13.60 1.12 -18.31
N VAL A 270 12.86 0.58 -19.30
CA VAL A 270 11.75 -0.38 -19.20
C VAL A 270 11.82 -1.27 -17.96
N TYR A 271 10.77 -1.20 -17.11
CA TYR A 271 10.67 -1.88 -15.82
C TYR A 271 11.16 -3.34 -15.90
N PRO A 272 12.38 -3.64 -15.41
CA PRO A 272 12.82 -5.00 -15.24
C PRO A 272 12.13 -5.45 -13.97
N TYR A 273 11.06 -6.22 -14.14
CA TYR A 273 10.50 -7.07 -13.09
C TYR A 273 11.67 -7.74 -12.35
N PRO A 274 11.66 -7.84 -11.02
CA PRO A 274 12.51 -8.83 -10.39
C PRO A 274 12.11 -10.19 -10.96
N VAL A 275 12.93 -10.73 -11.86
CA VAL A 275 12.80 -12.12 -12.31
C VAL A 275 12.82 -12.93 -11.03
N ALA A 276 11.72 -13.61 -10.72
CA ALA A 276 11.58 -14.33 -9.47
C ALA A 276 12.83 -15.23 -9.31
N ASP A 277 13.60 -15.00 -8.24
CA ASP A 277 14.85 -15.73 -7.93
C ASP A 277 14.54 -17.22 -8.15
N ARG A 278 15.15 -17.85 -9.15
CA ARG A 278 14.81 -19.21 -9.60
C ARG A 278 15.15 -20.22 -8.49
#